data_AF-N4U3R3-F1
#
_entry.id   AF-N4U3R3-F1
#
_cell.length_a   1.000
_cell.length_b   1.000
_cell.length_c   1.000
_cell.angle_alpha   90.00
_cell.angle_beta   90.00
_cell.angle_gamma   90.00
#
_symmetry.space_group_name_H-M   'P 1'
#
loop_
_entity.id
_entity.type
_entity.pdbx_description
1 polymer ?
#
loop_
_entity_poly.entity_id
_entity_poly.type
_entity_poly.pdbx_seq_one_letter_code
_entity_poly.pdbx_strand_id
1 'polypeptide(L)' 'MAVDILSIPAVSAEPERLFSGAKITITDRRNRLGSDVIEALECLKSWCGIRDFQGDEI' A
#
# COMPACT_ATOMS: atom_id res chain seq x y z
N MET A 1 -24.51 9.49 9.50
CA MET A 1 -24.03 10.85 9.22
C MET A 1 -22.84 11.31 10.07
N ALA A 2 -22.77 11.01 11.38
CA ALA A 2 -21.58 11.36 12.18
C ALA A 2 -20.39 10.42 11.92
N VAL A 3 -20.64 9.11 11.84
CA VAL A 3 -19.59 8.10 11.57
C VAL A 3 -18.97 8.33 10.19
N ASP A 4 -19.79 8.68 9.18
CA ASP A 4 -19.34 8.93 7.80
C ASP A 4 -18.38 10.12 7.70
N ILE A 5 -18.57 11.14 8.55
CA ILE A 5 -17.71 12.33 8.57
C ILE A 5 -16.42 12.06 9.35
N LEU A 6 -16.51 11.34 10.47
CA LEU A 6 -15.37 11.06 11.35
C LEU A 6 -14.47 9.93 10.86
N SER A 7 -14.93 9.14 9.88
CA SER A 7 -14.13 8.07 9.25
C SER A 7 -13.25 8.58 8.11
N ILE A 8 -13.45 9.82 7.66
CA ILE A 8 -12.57 10.45 6.66
C ILE A 8 -11.30 10.92 7.38
N PRO A 9 -10.12 10.38 7.04
CA PRO A 9 -8.88 10.84 7.65
C PRO A 9 -8.61 12.30 7.26
N ALA A 10 -8.19 13.12 8.22
CA ALA A 10 -7.88 14.53 7.98
C ALA A 10 -6.67 14.75 7.06
N VAL A 11 -5.84 13.71 6.86
CA VAL A 11 -4.57 13.74 6.12
C VAL A 11 -4.38 12.41 5.37
N SER A 12 -3.81 12.47 4.17
CA SER A 12 -3.50 11.34 3.28
C SER A 12 -2.30 10.48 3.70
N ALA A 13 -1.84 10.57 4.95
CA ALA A 13 -0.62 9.89 5.41
C ALA A 13 -0.72 8.36 5.35
N GLU A 14 -1.91 7.79 5.55
CA GLU A 14 -2.11 6.34 5.46
C GLU A 14 -1.99 5.81 4.01
N PRO A 15 -2.68 6.40 3.01
CA PRO A 15 -2.42 6.12 1.60
C PRO A 15 -0.96 6.32 1.18
N GLU A 16 -0.34 7.42 1.61
CA GLU A 16 1.06 7.73 1.25
C GLU A 16 2.05 6.68 1.77
N ARG A 17 1.82 6.15 2.98
CA ARG A 17 2.63 5.05 3.53
C ARG A 17 2.49 3.76 2.71
N LEU A 18 1.28 3.44 2.25
CA LEU A 18 1.03 2.28 1.38
C LEU A 18 1.79 2.43 0.05
N PHE A 19 1.71 3.60 -0.60
CA PHE A 19 2.43 3.85 -1.85
C PHE A 19 3.96 3.82 -1.69
N SER A 20 4.48 4.25 -0.54
CA SER A 20 5.91 4.17 -0.25
C SER A 20 6.41 2.71 -0.15
N GLY A 21 5.63 1.83 0.51
CA GLY A 21 5.94 0.39 0.60
C GLY A 21 5.73 -0.36 -0.73
N ALA A 22 4.70 0.00 -1.47
CA ALA A 22 4.39 -0.55 -2.79
C ALA A 22 5.43 -0.18 -3.87
N LYS A 23 6.39 0.71 -3.57
CA LYS A 23 7.43 1.15 -4.51
C LYS A 23 8.15 -0.01 -5.18
N ILE A 24 8.45 -1.11 -4.47
CA ILE A 24 9.14 -2.28 -5.06
C ILE A 24 8.24 -3.01 -6.07
N THR A 25 6.93 -3.07 -5.81
CA THR A 25 5.92 -3.66 -6.69
C THR A 25 5.62 -2.77 -7.90
N ILE A 26 5.65 -1.44 -7.72
CA ILE A 26 5.37 -0.43 -8.75
C ILE A 26 6.59 -0.20 -9.65
N THR A 27 7.82 -0.35 -9.12
CA THR A 27 9.04 -0.12 -9.91
C THR A 27 9.32 -1.33 -10.81
N ASP A 28 9.55 -1.07 -12.09
CA ASP A 28 9.81 -2.02 -13.18
C ASP A 28 10.98 -3.01 -12.94
N ARG A 29 11.79 -2.80 -11.89
CA ARG A 29 12.99 -3.59 -11.58
C ARG A 29 12.74 -5.07 -11.31
N ARG A 30 11.51 -5.50 -11.02
CA ARG A 30 11.21 -6.92 -10.79
C ARG A 30 9.99 -7.50 -11.48
N ASN A 31 8.97 -6.74 -11.88
CA ASN A 31 7.87 -7.24 -12.71
C ASN A 31 7.01 -6.11 -13.30
N ARG A 32 6.62 -6.24 -14.57
CA ARG A 32 5.64 -5.40 -15.26
C ARG A 32 4.21 -5.79 -14.85
N LEU A 33 3.88 -5.68 -13.55
CA LEU A 33 2.55 -6.00 -13.03
C LEU A 33 1.55 -4.94 -13.50
N GLY A 34 0.37 -5.37 -13.95
CA GLY A 34 -0.73 -4.47 -14.27
C GLY A 34 -1.25 -3.77 -13.01
N SER A 35 -1.85 -2.59 -13.17
CA SER A 35 -2.46 -1.80 -12.08
C SER A 35 -3.36 -2.64 -11.18
N ASP A 36 -4.17 -3.49 -11.79
CA ASP A 36 -5.19 -4.29 -11.11
C ASP A 36 -4.55 -5.33 -10.18
N VAL A 37 -3.38 -5.87 -10.58
CA VAL A 37 -2.62 -6.84 -9.79
C VAL A 37 -1.93 -6.13 -8.62
N ILE A 38 -1.44 -4.91 -8.83
CA ILE A 38 -0.83 -4.09 -7.77
C ILE A 38 -1.88 -3.72 -6.72
N GLU A 39 -3.07 -3.30 -7.15
CA GLU A 39 -4.19 -2.99 -6.25
C GLU A 39 -4.59 -4.21 -5.41
N ALA A 40 -4.79 -5.36 -6.05
CA ALA A 40 -5.15 -6.60 -5.34
C ALA A 40 -4.05 -7.02 -4.33
N LEU A 41 -2.77 -6.86 -4.69
CA LEU A 41 -1.65 -7.17 -3.79
C LEU A 41 -1.61 -6.24 -2.57
N GLU A 42 -1.77 -4.94 -2.76
CA GLU A 42 -1.76 -3.99 -1.63
C GLU A 42 -3.01 -4.15 -0.74
N CYS A 43 -4.17 -4.49 -1.31
CA CYS A 43 -5.36 -4.90 -0.55
C CYS A 43 -5.09 -6.15 0.29
N LEU A 44 -4.48 -7.18 -0.29
CA LEU A 44 -4.14 -8.42 0.42
C LEU A 44 -3.12 -8.19 1.53
N LYS A 45 -2.10 -7.36 1.30
CA LYS A 45 -1.12 -6.97 2.34
C LYS A 45 -1.78 -6.24 3.51
N SER A 46 -2.64 -5.27 3.19
CA SER A 46 -3.41 -4.51 4.19
C SER A 46 -4.31 -5.43 5.02
N TRP A 47 -5.03 -6.35 4.36
CA TRP A 47 -5.95 -7.28 5.01
C TRP A 47 -5.23 -8.33 5.88
N CYS A 48 -4.17 -8.95 5.35
CA CYS A 48 -3.44 -10.00 6.06
C CYS A 48 -2.43 -9.45 7.08
N GLY A 49 -2.26 -8.14 7.18
CA GLY A 49 -1.28 -7.51 8.09
C GLY A 49 0.17 -7.88 7.77
N ILE A 50 0.44 -8.29 6.53
CA ILE A 50 1.77 -8.71 6.09
C ILE A 50 2.61 -7.44 5.94
N ARG A 51 3.46 -7.16 6.93
CA ARG A 51 4.47 -6.11 6.81
C ARG A 51 5.55 -6.66 5.90
N ASP A 52 5.74 -6.01 4.75
CA ASP A 52 6.84 -6.35 3.85
C ASP A 52 8.14 -6.43 4.66
N PHE A 53 8.87 -7.53 4.49
CA PHE A 53 10.19 -7.73 5.08
C PHE A 53 11.09 -6.65 4.48
N GLN A 54 11.31 -5.57 5.23
CA GLN A 54 12.23 -4.52 4.86
C GLN A 54 13.62 -5.16 4.91
N GLY A 55 14.10 -5.59 3.74
CA GLY A 55 15.49 -5.98 3.58
C GLY A 55 16.32 -4.77 3.92
N ASP A 56 16.93 -4.81 5.11
CA ASP A 56 17.93 -3.86 5.56
C ASP A 56 18.99 -3.67 4.47
N GLU A 57 19.30 -2.41 4.20
CA GLU A 57 20.37 -1.99 3.30
C GLU A 57 21.70 -2.64 3.73
N ILE A 58 22.48 -3.10 2.73
CA ILE A 58 23.94 -3.28 2.84
C ILE A 58 24.59 -1.92 2.62
#